data_AF-A0A7S2NMP5-F1
#
_entry.id   AF-A0A7S2NMP5-F1
#
_cell.length_a   1.000
_cell.length_b   1.000
_cell.length_c   1.000
_cell.angle_alpha   90.00
_cell.angle_beta   90.00
_cell.angle_gamma   90.00
#
_symmetry.space_group_name_H-M   'P 1'
#
loop_
_entity.id
_entity.type
_entity.pdbx_description
1 polymer ?
#
loop_
_entity_poly.entity_id
_entity_poly.type
_entity_poly.pdbx_seq_one_letter_code
_entity_poly.pdbx_strand_id
1 'polypeptide(L)'
;MKQEGHSQSVIISGESGAGKTETSKIVMRYLAFVGKATATAELGTRIMESNPILEAFGNAKTLRNNNSSRFGKFIKINFDRDGAVIGATMSTYLLERSRIVHQDTGERNYHVFYQLCAGANPKERE
;
A
#
# COMPACT_ATOMS: atom_id res chain seq x y z
N MET A 1 -16.55 -5.71 -15.73
CA MET A 1 -17.23 -6.27 -14.53
C MET A 1 -18.71 -6.48 -14.75
N LYS A 2 -19.56 -5.44 -14.80
CA LYS A 2 -21.03 -5.61 -14.92
C LYS A 2 -21.49 -6.11 -16.29
N GLN A 3 -20.85 -5.66 -17.37
CA GLN A 3 -21.19 -6.07 -18.74
C GLN A 3 -20.74 -7.50 -19.08
N GLU A 4 -19.53 -7.88 -18.68
CA GLU A 4 -18.95 -9.20 -18.98
C GLU A 4 -19.18 -10.26 -17.90
N GLY A 5 -19.64 -9.88 -16.71
CA GLY A 5 -19.83 -10.83 -15.59
C GLY A 5 -18.54 -11.40 -14.98
N HIS A 6 -17.36 -10.93 -15.41
CA HIS A 6 -16.06 -11.40 -14.93
C HIS A 6 -15.30 -10.36 -14.10
N SER A 7 -14.47 -10.87 -13.17
CA SER A 7 -13.53 -10.05 -12.38
C SER A 7 -12.50 -9.39 -13.29
N GLN A 8 -12.03 -8.20 -12.91
CA GLN A 8 -11.10 -7.40 -13.70
C GLN A 8 -9.88 -7.07 -12.86
N SER A 9 -8.73 -6.86 -13.52
CA SER A 9 -7.47 -6.50 -12.87
C SER A 9 -6.89 -5.23 -13.49
N VAL A 10 -6.41 -4.33 -12.64
CA VAL A 10 -5.63 -3.16 -13.04
C VAL A 10 -4.19 -3.38 -12.57
N ILE A 11 -3.24 -3.34 -13.50
CA ILE A 11 -1.82 -3.48 -13.19
C ILE A 11 -1.16 -2.11 -13.37
N ILE A 12 -0.50 -1.63 -12.30
CA ILE A 12 0.23 -0.36 -12.30
C ILE A 12 1.73 -0.68 -12.23
N SER A 13 2.42 -0.56 -13.36
CA SER A 13 3.85 -0.82 -13.50
C SER A 13 4.65 0.46 -13.74
N GLY A 14 5.95 0.42 -13.46
CA GLY A 14 6.86 1.54 -13.67
C GLY A 14 8.05 1.50 -12.71
N GLU A 15 9.05 2.32 -12.95
CA GLU A 15 10.25 2.40 -12.12
C GLU A 15 9.97 2.93 -10.71
N SER A 16 10.94 2.78 -9.81
CA SER A 16 10.87 3.38 -8.46
C SER A 16 10.70 4.89 -8.57
N GLY A 17 9.68 5.46 -7.93
CA GLY A 17 9.39 6.90 -8.01
C GLY A 17 8.42 7.32 -9.14
N ALA A 18 8.04 6.43 -10.05
CA ALA A 18 7.16 6.75 -11.19
C ALA A 18 5.68 7.06 -10.83
N GLY A 19 5.34 7.19 -9.54
CA GLY A 19 3.97 7.53 -9.12
C GLY A 19 3.01 6.36 -8.94
N LYS A 20 3.46 5.09 -9.03
CA LYS A 20 2.60 3.89 -8.93
C LYS A 20 1.64 3.90 -7.74
N THR A 21 2.15 4.24 -6.55
CA THR A 21 1.36 4.30 -5.32
C THR A 21 0.29 5.39 -5.38
N GLU A 22 0.61 6.55 -5.93
CA GLU A 22 -0.35 7.66 -6.09
C GLU A 22 -1.42 7.33 -7.11
N THR A 23 -1.05 6.71 -8.25
CA THR A 23 -2.00 6.22 -9.23
C THR A 23 -2.96 5.20 -8.62
N SER A 24 -2.45 4.28 -7.78
CA SER A 24 -3.30 3.30 -7.08
C SER A 24 -4.31 3.99 -6.15
N LYS A 25 -3.89 5.04 -5.42
CA LYS A 25 -4.79 5.84 -4.56
C LYS A 25 -5.92 6.49 -5.38
N ILE A 26 -5.61 7.06 -6.54
CA ILE A 26 -6.60 7.68 -7.43
C ILE A 26 -7.61 6.66 -7.94
N VAL A 27 -7.14 5.50 -8.43
CA VAL A 27 -8.02 4.42 -8.91
C VAL A 27 -8.96 3.94 -7.82
N MET A 28 -8.46 3.75 -6.60
CA MET A 28 -9.29 3.31 -5.47
C MET A 28 -10.36 4.34 -5.08
N ARG A 29 -10.01 5.64 -5.04
CA ARG A 29 -10.99 6.71 -4.78
C ARG A 29 -12.07 6.73 -5.85
N TYR A 30 -11.69 6.59 -7.12
CA TYR A 30 -12.63 6.54 -8.22
C TYR A 30 -13.60 5.35 -8.10
N LEU A 31 -13.07 4.14 -7.88
CA LEU A 31 -13.88 2.93 -7.73
C LEU A 31 -14.83 3.01 -6.52
N ALA A 32 -14.37 3.58 -5.40
CA ALA A 32 -15.21 3.82 -4.24
C ALA A 32 -16.34 4.83 -4.55
N PHE A 33 -16.05 5.89 -5.30
CA PHE A 33 -17.05 6.90 -5.67
C PHE A 33 -18.12 6.36 -6.63
N VAL A 34 -17.72 5.69 -7.72
CA VAL A 34 -18.67 5.20 -8.72
C VAL A 34 -19.47 3.99 -8.24
N GLY A 35 -18.96 3.25 -7.25
CA GLY A 35 -19.62 2.12 -6.62
C GLY A 35 -20.74 2.47 -5.65
N LYS A 36 -21.31 3.69 -5.70
CA LYS A 36 -22.56 4.12 -5.02
C LYS A 36 -22.78 3.65 -3.57
N ALA A 37 -21.75 3.39 -2.76
CA ALA A 37 -21.97 2.91 -1.41
C ALA A 37 -22.07 4.11 -0.44
N THR A 38 -23.16 4.18 0.31
CA THR A 38 -23.31 5.14 1.40
C THR A 38 -22.26 4.92 2.51
N ALA A 39 -21.67 3.71 2.58
CA ALA A 39 -20.55 3.35 3.45
C ALA A 39 -19.15 3.39 2.78
N THR A 40 -19.02 3.75 1.49
CA THR A 40 -17.75 3.61 0.73
C THR A 40 -16.68 4.65 1.02
N ALA A 41 -17.07 5.86 1.47
CA ALA A 41 -16.10 6.88 1.83
C ALA A 41 -15.14 6.38 2.92
N GLU A 42 -15.66 5.54 3.83
CA GLU A 42 -14.90 4.94 4.90
C GLU A 42 -13.94 3.84 4.40
N LEU A 43 -14.35 3.00 3.43
CA LEU A 43 -13.48 1.97 2.89
C LEU A 43 -12.28 2.56 2.13
N GLY A 44 -12.53 3.54 1.26
CA GLY A 44 -11.45 4.25 0.57
C GLY A 44 -10.49 4.90 1.56
N THR A 45 -11.04 5.53 2.61
CA THR A 45 -10.27 6.12 3.70
C THR A 45 -9.43 5.10 4.47
N ARG A 46 -10.00 3.98 4.92
CA ARG A 46 -9.28 2.91 5.63
C ARG A 46 -8.15 2.32 4.80
N ILE A 47 -8.37 2.11 3.49
CA ILE A 47 -7.29 1.64 2.61
C ILE A 47 -6.18 2.69 2.51
N MET A 48 -6.53 3.98 2.45
CA MET A 48 -5.55 5.07 2.45
C MET A 48 -4.79 5.17 3.78
N GLU A 49 -5.46 5.02 4.92
CA GLU A 49 -4.90 5.02 6.27
C GLU A 49 -3.98 3.82 6.53
N SER A 50 -4.14 2.71 5.81
CA SER A 50 -3.19 1.59 5.88
C SER A 50 -1.84 1.91 5.23
N ASN A 51 -1.76 2.91 4.34
CA ASN A 51 -0.52 3.18 3.60
C ASN A 51 0.64 3.59 4.50
N PRO A 52 0.51 4.55 5.44
CA PRO A 52 1.60 4.86 6.37
C PRO A 52 2.19 3.63 7.07
N ILE A 53 1.34 2.68 7.48
CA ILE A 53 1.76 1.44 8.12
C ILE A 53 2.55 0.58 7.12
N LEU A 54 2.01 0.35 5.93
CA LEU A 54 2.69 -0.44 4.90
C LEU A 54 4.00 0.19 4.43
N GLU A 55 4.05 1.51 4.34
CA GLU A 55 5.26 2.23 3.97
C GLU A 55 6.30 2.14 5.09
N ALA A 56 5.90 2.21 6.36
CA ALA A 56 6.81 2.02 7.49
C ALA A 56 7.47 0.63 7.45
N PHE A 57 6.68 -0.42 7.27
CA PHE A 57 7.14 -1.81 7.32
C PHE A 57 7.72 -2.35 6.00
N GLY A 58 7.37 -1.74 4.87
CA GLY A 58 7.66 -2.28 3.54
C GLY A 58 8.47 -1.35 2.64
N ASN A 59 8.64 -0.07 3.00
CA ASN A 59 9.49 0.84 2.25
C ASN A 59 10.80 1.12 2.97
N ALA A 60 11.82 1.44 2.16
CA ALA A 60 13.14 1.81 2.62
C ALA A 60 13.75 2.91 1.74
N LYS A 61 14.76 3.60 2.28
CA LYS A 61 15.61 4.48 1.47
C LYS A 61 16.57 3.63 0.64
N THR A 62 16.56 3.87 -0.67
CA THR A 62 17.53 3.35 -1.64
C THR A 62 18.32 4.52 -2.24
N LEU A 63 19.34 4.23 -3.05
CA LEU A 63 20.08 5.28 -3.77
C LEU A 63 19.20 6.10 -4.73
N ARG A 64 18.15 5.49 -5.31
CA ARG A 64 17.29 6.11 -6.33
C ARG A 64 16.01 6.74 -5.77
N ASN A 65 15.55 6.29 -4.61
CA ASN A 65 14.28 6.71 -4.04
C ASN A 65 14.31 6.57 -2.51
N ASN A 66 14.00 7.66 -1.82
CA ASN A 66 13.97 7.73 -0.36
C ASN A 66 12.81 6.95 0.27
N ASN A 67 11.78 6.59 -0.50
CA ASN A 67 10.61 5.84 -0.07
C ASN A 67 10.30 4.70 -1.08
N SER A 68 11.30 3.86 -1.37
CA SER A 68 11.15 2.76 -2.32
C SER A 68 10.39 1.59 -1.68
N SER A 69 9.27 1.17 -2.27
CA SER A 69 8.58 -0.04 -1.86
C SER A 69 9.38 -1.28 -2.21
N ARG A 70 9.64 -2.12 -1.20
CA ARG A 70 10.40 -3.37 -1.31
C ARG A 70 9.52 -4.61 -1.12
N PHE A 71 8.26 -4.48 -1.54
CA PHE A 71 7.23 -5.52 -1.55
C PHE A 71 6.23 -5.21 -2.68
N GLY A 72 5.55 -6.25 -3.16
CA GLY A 72 4.37 -6.13 -4.01
C GLY A 72 3.09 -6.00 -3.19
N LYS A 73 2.16 -5.18 -3.66
CA LYS A 73 0.86 -4.92 -3.03
C LYS A 73 -0.26 -5.29 -3.99
N PHE A 74 -1.15 -6.18 -3.56
CA PHE A 74 -2.37 -6.55 -4.27
C PHE A 74 -3.58 -6.14 -3.45
N ILE A 75 -4.53 -5.44 -4.08
CA ILE A 75 -5.77 -5.00 -3.45
C ILE A 75 -6.92 -5.54 -4.28
N LYS A 76 -7.75 -6.38 -3.66
CA LYS A 76 -8.99 -6.88 -4.24
C LYS A 76 -10.14 -6.05 -3.71
N ILE A 77 -10.92 -5.44 -4.60
CA ILE A 77 -12.15 -4.73 -4.27
C ILE A 77 -13.33 -5.62 -4.65
N ASN A 78 -14.23 -5.83 -3.70
CA ASN A 78 -15.40 -6.68 -3.88
C ASN A 78 -16.62 -5.80 -4.15
N PHE A 79 -17.39 -6.17 -5.17
CA PHE A 79 -18.63 -5.52 -5.55
C PHE A 79 -19.80 -6.49 -5.40
N ASP A 80 -20.98 -5.99 -5.04
CA ASP A 80 -22.21 -6.75 -5.14
C ASP A 80 -22.75 -6.80 -6.59
N ARG A 81 -23.93 -7.39 -6.77
CA ARG A 81 -24.57 -7.54 -8.09
C ARG A 81 -25.03 -6.22 -8.69
N ASP A 82 -25.34 -5.24 -7.85
CA ASP A 82 -25.78 -3.92 -8.31
C ASP A 82 -24.60 -3.02 -8.71
N GLY A 83 -23.39 -3.42 -8.30
CA GLY A 83 -22.13 -2.73 -8.56
C GLY A 83 -21.69 -1.88 -7.38
N ALA A 84 -22.27 -2.09 -6.19
CA ALA A 84 -21.86 -1.40 -4.99
C ALA A 84 -20.64 -2.06 -4.37
N VAL A 85 -19.69 -1.26 -3.87
CA VAL A 85 -18.51 -1.80 -3.19
C VAL A 85 -18.90 -2.28 -1.80
N ILE A 86 -18.66 -3.55 -1.52
CA ILE A 86 -19.01 -4.20 -0.25
C ILE A 86 -17.79 -4.48 0.64
N GLY A 87 -16.58 -4.33 0.12
CA GLY A 87 -15.36 -4.49 0.91
C GLY A 87 -14.09 -4.58 0.07
N ALA A 88 -12.95 -4.64 0.75
CA ALA A 88 -11.66 -4.87 0.10
C ALA A 88 -10.77 -5.80 0.93
N THR A 89 -9.90 -6.54 0.25
CA THR A 89 -8.87 -7.37 0.85
C THR A 89 -7.53 -6.97 0.28
N MET A 90 -6.52 -6.89 1.15
CA MET A 90 -5.18 -6.50 0.77
C MET A 90 -4.21 -7.63 1.10
N SER A 91 -3.34 -7.94 0.14
CA SER A 91 -2.30 -8.95 0.29
C SER A 91 -0.96 -8.37 -0.14
N THR A 92 0.08 -8.70 0.59
CA THR A 92 1.46 -8.33 0.27
C THR A 92 2.24 -9.56 -0.17
N TYR A 93 3.21 -9.38 -1.06
CA TYR A 93 4.03 -10.46 -1.59
C TYR A 93 5.46 -9.97 -1.87
N LEU A 94 6.42 -10.90 -1.96
CA LEU A 94 7.81 -10.63 -2.33
C LEU A 94 8.49 -9.51 -1.50
N LEU A 95 8.32 -9.54 -0.19
CA LEU A 95 9.09 -8.66 0.71
C LEU A 95 10.59 -8.98 0.59
N GLU A 96 11.42 -7.97 0.39
CA GLU A 96 12.89 -8.10 0.30
C GLU A 96 13.53 -8.45 1.64
N ARG A 97 13.46 -9.73 2.03
CA ARG A 97 13.95 -10.20 3.34
C ARG A 97 15.44 -9.93 3.59
N SER A 98 16.28 -9.91 2.55
CA SER A 98 17.72 -9.62 2.68
C SER A 98 17.98 -8.24 3.29
N ARG A 99 17.11 -7.25 3.04
CA ARG A 99 17.24 -5.89 3.56
C ARG A 99 17.19 -5.82 5.08
N ILE A 100 16.58 -6.82 5.73
CA ILE A 100 16.48 -6.88 7.19
C ILE A 100 17.88 -7.01 7.81
N VAL A 101 18.76 -7.80 7.19
CA VAL A 101 20.08 -8.16 7.75
C VAL A 101 21.25 -7.46 7.07
N HIS A 102 21.06 -6.91 5.86
CA HIS A 102 22.11 -6.24 5.10
C HIS A 102 21.57 -4.99 4.39
N GLN A 103 22.37 -3.92 4.37
CA GLN A 103 22.09 -2.71 3.60
C GLN A 103 23.37 -2.20 2.95
N ASP A 104 23.28 -1.79 1.69
CA ASP A 104 24.41 -1.19 0.98
C ASP A 104 24.70 0.22 1.48
N THR A 105 25.93 0.68 1.24
CA THR A 105 26.37 2.04 1.62
C THR A 105 25.45 3.10 1.02
N GLY A 106 24.91 3.98 1.87
CA GLY A 106 23.98 5.04 1.47
C GLY A 106 22.51 4.66 1.47
N GLU A 107 22.18 3.37 1.59
CA GLU A 107 20.82 2.86 1.78
C GLU A 107 20.46 2.72 3.26
N ARG A 108 19.19 2.46 3.54
CA ARG A 108 18.67 2.18 4.89
C ARG A 108 17.87 0.89 4.92
N ASN A 109 17.66 0.36 6.12
CA ASN A 109 16.68 -0.69 6.40
C ASN A 109 15.25 -0.13 6.26
N TYR A 110 14.22 -0.93 6.54
CA TYR A 110 12.83 -0.48 6.56
C TYR A 110 12.62 0.67 7.54
N HIS A 111 11.76 1.63 7.17
CA HIS A 111 11.56 2.86 7.93
C HIS A 111 11.12 2.60 9.38
N VAL A 112 10.35 1.54 9.62
CA VAL A 112 9.84 1.17 10.94
C VAL A 112 10.95 1.05 11.99
N PHE A 113 12.13 0.52 11.63
CA PHE A 113 13.23 0.39 12.58
C PHE A 113 13.74 1.76 13.05
N TYR A 114 13.87 2.71 12.13
CA TYR A 114 14.31 4.06 12.45
C TYR A 114 13.24 4.84 13.20
N GLN A 115 11.97 4.67 12.81
CA GLN A 115 10.82 5.28 13.49
C GLN A 115 10.70 4.77 14.94
N LEU A 116 10.92 3.47 15.17
CA LEU A 116 10.93 2.89 16.51
C LEU A 116 12.07 3.46 17.35
N CYS A 117 13.31 3.44 16.84
CA CYS A 117 14.47 3.95 17.58
C CYS A 117 14.36 5.46 17.90
N ALA A 118 13.83 6.26 16.98
CA ALA A 118 13.68 7.70 17.19
C ALA A 118 12.43 8.06 18.02
N GLY A 119 11.33 7.32 17.85
CA GLY A 119 10.02 7.63 18.41
C GLY A 119 9.72 6.99 19.75
N ALA A 120 10.40 5.90 20.13
CA ALA A 120 10.18 5.23 21.41
C ALA A 120 10.53 6.15 22.59
N ASN A 121 9.63 6.24 23.57
CA ASN A 121 9.85 6.95 24.82
C ASN A 121 10.76 6.13 25.77
N PRO A 122 11.30 6.73 26.86
CA PRO A 122 12.22 6.01 27.75
C PRO A 122 11.68 4.69 28.30
N LYS A 123 10.37 4.60 28.62
CA LYS A 123 9.75 3.37 29.12
C LYS A 123 9.61 2.28 28.05
N GLU A 124 9.52 2.66 26.78
CA GLU A 124 9.44 1.71 25.65
C GLU A 124 10.83 1.21 25.21
N ARG A 125 11.91 1.82 25.72
CA ARG A 125 13.30 1.45 25.43
C ARG A 125 13.92 0.53 26.47
N GLU A 126 13.32 0.45 27.65
CA GLU A 126 13.65 -0.50 28.72
C GLU A 126 12.94 -1.84 28.49
#